data_AF-A0A965A4D9-F1
#
_entry.id   AF-A0A965A4D9-F1
#
_cell.length_a   1.000
_cell.length_b   1.000
_cell.length_c   1.000
_cell.angle_alpha   90.00
_cell.angle_beta   90.00
_cell.angle_gamma   90.00
#
_symmetry.space_group_name_H-M   'P 1'
#
loop_
_entity.id
_entity.type
_entity.pdbx_description
1 polymer ?
#
loop_
_entity_poly.entity_id
_entity_poly.type
_entity_poly.pdbx_seq_one_letter_code
_entity_poly.pdbx_strand_id
1 'polypeptide(L)' 'MQSTLRESSQGATYQPPPSVLTQIARLSTMPMPEINDLWVEHFGQPPPTHNRQFIERRLAQ' A
#
# COMPACT_ATOMS: atom_id res chain seq x y z
N MET A 1 -31.46 33.53 2.11
CA MET A 1 -31.32 32.21 2.75
C MET A 1 -31.32 31.16 1.65
N GLN A 2 -30.16 30.62 1.28
CA GLN A 2 -30.09 29.40 0.47
C GLN A 2 -28.97 28.53 1.02
N SER A 3 -29.38 27.32 1.37
CA SER A 3 -28.63 26.31 2.08
C SER A 3 -27.93 25.37 1.09
N THR A 4 -26.68 25.05 1.41
CA THR A 4 -26.03 23.72 1.26
C THR A 4 -26.12 22.99 -0.07
N LEU A 5 -24.98 22.86 -0.75
CA LEU A 5 -24.45 21.55 -1.10
C LEU A 5 -22.91 21.61 -1.10
N ARG A 6 -22.29 21.02 -0.07
CA ARG A 6 -20.85 20.69 -0.10
C ARG A 6 -20.74 19.49 -1.03
N GLU A 7 -20.30 19.73 -2.26
CA GLU A 7 -19.91 18.69 -3.20
C GLU A 7 -18.75 17.92 -2.57
N SER A 8 -19.08 16.78 -1.97
CA SER A 8 -18.13 15.89 -1.33
C SER A 8 -17.42 15.18 -2.46
N SER A 9 -16.13 15.51 -2.62
CA SER A 9 -15.22 15.01 -3.64
C SER A 9 -15.47 13.53 -3.94
N GLN A 10 -16.07 13.28 -5.10
CA GLN A 10 -16.28 11.95 -5.66
C GLN A 10 -14.95 11.19 -5.61
N GLY A 11 -15.00 10.00 -5.00
CA GLY A 11 -13.86 9.10 -4.94
C GLY A 11 -13.37 8.78 -6.33
N ALA A 12 -12.27 9.40 -6.74
CA ALA A 12 -11.51 8.96 -7.88
C ALA A 12 -11.11 7.51 -7.57
N THR A 13 -11.68 6.55 -8.30
CA THR A 13 -11.19 5.18 -8.30
C THR A 13 -9.76 5.23 -8.79
N TYR A 14 -8.81 5.29 -7.86
CA TYR A 14 -7.40 5.17 -8.17
C TYR A 14 -7.23 3.80 -8.82
N GLN A 15 -7.04 3.81 -10.14
CA GLN A 15 -6.77 2.61 -10.90
C GLN A 15 -5.25 2.56 -11.04
N PRO A 16 -4.54 1.85 -10.13
CA PRO A 16 -3.10 1.74 -10.23
C PRO A 16 -2.73 1.17 -11.60
N PRO A 17 -1.64 1.64 -12.22
CA PRO A 17 -1.17 1.04 -13.45
C PRO A 17 -0.89 -0.46 -13.23
N PRO A 18 -1.03 -1.31 -14.26
CA PRO A 18 -0.91 -2.76 -14.13
C PRO A 18 0.42 -3.22 -13.52
N SER A 19 1.49 -2.43 -13.66
CA SER A 19 2.79 -2.66 -13.00
C SER A 19 2.69 -2.59 -11.47
N VAL A 20 1.92 -1.64 -10.94
CA VAL A 20 1.69 -1.46 -9.50
C VAL A 20 0.79 -2.57 -8.96
N LEU A 21 -0.26 -2.97 -9.70
CA LEU A 21 -1.07 -4.14 -9.34
C LEU A 21 -0.23 -5.43 -9.28
N THR A 22 0.69 -5.59 -10.24
CA THR A 22 1.59 -6.74 -10.28
C THR A 22 2.57 -6.72 -9.09
N GLN A 23 3.11 -5.56 -8.71
CA GLN A 23 3.97 -5.43 -7.53
C GLN A 23 3.20 -5.75 -6.24
N ILE A 24 1.98 -5.24 -6.08
CA ILE A 24 1.13 -5.51 -4.91
C ILE A 24 0.76 -7.00 -4.86
N ALA A 25 0.38 -7.61 -6.00
CA ALA A 25 0.06 -9.04 -6.05
C ALA A 25 1.27 -9.93 -5.70
N ARG A 26 2.49 -9.51 -6.08
CA ARG A 26 3.73 -10.18 -5.69
C ARG A 26 3.98 -10.05 -4.18
N LEU A 27 3.76 -8.88 -3.60
CA LEU A 27 3.84 -8.70 -2.14
C LEU A 27 2.84 -9.61 -1.42
N SER A 28 1.60 -9.70 -1.89
CA SER A 28 0.56 -10.53 -1.24
C SER A 28 0.80 -12.03 -1.30
N THR A 29 1.57 -12.51 -2.28
CA THR A 29 1.93 -13.94 -2.41
C THR A 29 3.28 -14.31 -1.79
N MET A 30 4.11 -13.33 -1.46
CA MET A 30 5.46 -13.51 -0.92
C MET A 30 5.44 -13.95 0.55
N PRO A 31 6.19 -14.96 0.99
CA PRO A 31 6.21 -15.36 2.40
C PRO A 31 6.77 -14.24 3.30
N MET A 32 6.32 -14.22 4.55
CA MET A 32 6.66 -13.15 5.52
C MET A 32 8.18 -12.88 5.68
N PRO A 33 9.07 -13.91 5.70
CA PRO A 33 10.51 -13.69 5.77
C PRO A 33 11.05 -12.92 4.57
N GLU A 34 10.59 -13.24 3.36
CA GLU A 34 11.00 -12.53 2.14
C GLU A 34 10.49 -11.08 2.15
N ILE A 35 9.27 -10.84 2.63
CA ILE A 35 8.76 -9.47 2.79
C ILE A 35 9.61 -8.66 3.78
N ASN A 36 10.05 -9.28 4.88
CA ASN A 36 10.91 -8.63 5.86
C ASN A 36 12.29 -8.30 5.27
N ASP A 37 12.85 -9.19 4.46
CA ASP A 37 14.12 -8.98 3.76
C ASP A 37 14.00 -7.79 2.81
N LEU A 38 12.95 -7.77 1.99
CA LEU A 38 12.64 -6.68 1.04
C LEU A 38 12.44 -5.34 1.76
N TRP A 39 11.85 -5.35 2.95
CA TRP A 39 11.77 -4.18 3.80
C TRP A 39 13.15 -3.69 4.27
N VAL A 40 14.04 -4.60 4.69
CA VAL A 40 15.40 -4.25 5.11
C VAL A 40 16.19 -3.70 3.92
N GLU A 41 16.05 -4.27 2.72
CA GLU A 41 16.67 -3.75 1.50
C GLU A 41 16.20 -2.31 1.19
N HIS A 42 14.91 -2.04 1.36
CA HIS A 42 14.33 -0.75 1.02
C HIS A 42 14.56 0.35 2.08
N PHE A 43 14.52 -0.02 3.37
CA PHE A 43 14.56 0.93 4.49
C PHE A 43 15.80 0.82 5.39
N GLY A 44 16.67 -0.16 5.16
CA GLY A 44 17.91 -0.39 5.91
C GLY A 44 17.74 -0.85 7.36
N GLN A 45 16.53 -1.22 7.76
CA GLN A 45 16.19 -1.61 9.13
C GLN A 45 15.02 -2.61 9.14
N PRO A 46 14.86 -3.44 10.17
CA PRO A 46 13.71 -4.36 10.25
C PRO A 46 12.38 -3.61 10.37
N PRO A 47 11.26 -4.22 9.92
CA PRO A 47 9.95 -3.61 10.05
C PRO A 47 9.55 -3.42 11.52
N PRO A 48 8.88 -2.30 11.87
CA PRO A 48 8.54 -1.97 13.25
C PRO A 48 7.42 -2.86 13.82
N THR A 49 6.74 -3.65 12.97
CA THR A 49 5.65 -4.54 13.37
C THR A 49 5.70 -5.83 12.54
N HIS A 50 5.11 -6.90 13.05
CA HIS A 50 4.86 -8.13 12.28
C HIS A 50 3.55 -8.08 11.49
N ASN A 51 2.90 -6.91 11.40
CA ASN A 51 1.65 -6.78 10.66
C ASN A 51 1.92 -6.72 9.16
N ARG A 52 1.68 -7.83 8.48
CA ARG A 52 1.92 -7.99 7.05
C ARG A 52 1.25 -6.89 6.21
N GLN A 53 -0.02 -6.59 6.46
CA GLN A 53 -0.78 -5.58 5.70
C GLN A 53 -0.16 -4.19 5.82
N PHE A 54 0.39 -3.85 7.00
CA PHE A 54 1.11 -2.59 7.18
C PHE A 54 2.40 -2.57 6.34
N ILE A 55 3.16 -3.67 6.38
CA ILE A 55 4.41 -3.82 5.64
C ILE A 55 4.17 -3.73 4.13
N GLU A 56 3.21 -4.50 3.61
CA GLU A 56 2.82 -4.49 2.19
C GLU A 56 2.41 -3.10 1.72
N ARG A 57 1.57 -2.40 2.49
CA ARG A 57 1.11 -1.05 2.14
C ARG A 57 2.25 -0.04 2.11
N ARG A 58 3.26 -0.19 2.96
CA ARG A 58 4.42 0.71 2.99
C ARG A 58 5.36 0.43 1.82
N LEU A 59 5.56 -0.84 1.46
CA LEU A 59 6.36 -1.25 0.31
C LEU A 59 5.71 -0.89 -1.03
N ALA A 60 4.39 -0.66 -1.03
CA ALA A 60 3.62 -0.26 -2.21
C ALA A 60 3.46 1.28 -2.36
N GLN A 61 4.10 2.09 -1.50
CA GLN A 61 4.13 3.56 -1.60
C GLN A 61 5.39 4.01 -2.33
#